data_AF-A0A350QF46-F1
#
_entry.id   AF-A0A350QF46-F1
#
_cell.length_a   1.000
_cell.length_b   1.000
_cell.length_c   1.000
_cell.angle_alpha   90.00
_cell.angle_beta   90.00
_cell.angle_gamma   90.00
#
_symmetry.space_group_name_H-M   'P 1'
#
loop_
_entity.id
_entity.type
_entity.pdbx_description
1 polymer ?
#
loop_
_entity_poly.entity_id
_entity_poly.type
_entity_poly.pdbx_seq_one_letter_code
_entity_poly.pdbx_strand_id
1 'polypeptide(L)'
;CNFFYNDQFFGEEIANSEFVHYPNERWFKPGPDDALPEGILDDHCLAIYNPDDELVGSNLIDTNSGKVERGICSLPFVRQSDGEVVYFPSNLIENLFLSNGMSAGNTLYEAQVQCLSEIFERAVKKQIIEEELALPDVPEQVLAKYPNILEGVKALEAQGYPVLVKDASLGGQFPVACVTLMNPRTGGVFASFGAHPSMEVALERSLTELLQGRSFEGLNDVPPPTFNSLAVSEPNNFVEHFIDSTGVVSWRFFSAKEDYAFTEWDFSGTNEEEAACLFNILKDMGKEVYTAVYEDLGAPVCRILVPGYSEVYPADDLVWDNTNKALDYREDILNLHSLSDEELGDLLERLEESQMDDYADIITLIGIEFDENTVWGQLTILELKLLINLALQQHEEALERVEAFLQFNDNTVERNLFYRA
;
A
#
# COMPACT_ATOMS: atom_id res chain seq x y z
N CYS A 1 -10.90 -11.15 0.78
CA CYS A 1 -9.59 -10.68 0.30
C CYS A 1 -8.40 -11.08 1.19
N ASN A 2 -8.58 -11.70 2.38
CA ASN A 2 -7.50 -12.17 3.27
C ASN A 2 -6.47 -11.09 3.70
N PHE A 3 -6.79 -9.80 3.56
CA PHE A 3 -5.82 -8.72 3.69
C PHE A 3 -5.22 -8.54 5.09
N PHE A 4 -5.90 -8.98 6.15
CA PHE A 4 -5.31 -9.00 7.50
C PHE A 4 -4.02 -9.82 7.59
N TYR A 5 -3.80 -10.73 6.63
CA TYR A 5 -2.68 -11.65 6.62
C TYR A 5 -1.75 -11.42 5.40
N ASN A 6 -1.85 -10.26 4.72
CA ASN A 6 -1.15 -9.96 3.44
C ASN A 6 0.33 -10.35 3.48
N ASP A 7 1.04 -9.95 4.53
CA ASP A 7 2.50 -10.10 4.62
C ASP A 7 2.94 -11.25 5.54
N GLN A 8 2.00 -12.10 5.95
CA GLN A 8 2.24 -13.14 6.95
C GLN A 8 2.37 -14.53 6.32
N PHE A 9 3.35 -15.30 6.78
CA PHE A 9 3.48 -16.72 6.50
C PHE A 9 2.40 -17.52 7.25
N PHE A 10 1.64 -18.35 6.53
CA PHE A 10 0.52 -19.09 7.10
C PHE A 10 0.93 -20.41 7.77
N GLY A 11 2.23 -20.73 7.75
CA GLY A 11 2.75 -21.96 8.32
C GLY A 11 2.69 -23.16 7.37
N GLU A 12 3.49 -24.17 7.67
CA GLU A 12 3.58 -25.39 6.84
C GLU A 12 2.25 -26.14 6.71
N GLU A 13 1.40 -26.15 7.73
CA GLU A 13 0.13 -26.87 7.64
C GLU A 13 -0.77 -26.29 6.54
N ILE A 14 -0.94 -24.97 6.49
CA ILE A 14 -1.76 -24.29 5.49
C ILE A 14 -1.08 -24.35 4.12
N ALA A 15 0.24 -24.13 4.04
CA ALA A 15 0.99 -24.20 2.79
C ALA A 15 0.84 -25.56 2.06
N ASN A 16 0.68 -26.64 2.83
CA ASN A 16 0.49 -28.02 2.32
C ASN A 16 -0.99 -28.45 2.22
N SER A 17 -1.95 -27.58 2.53
CA SER A 17 -3.38 -27.89 2.46
C SER A 17 -3.94 -27.84 1.03
N GLU A 18 -5.21 -28.20 0.84
CA GLU A 18 -5.85 -28.22 -0.49
C GLU A 18 -5.79 -26.86 -1.18
N PHE A 19 -5.93 -25.77 -0.43
CA PHE A 19 -5.79 -24.39 -0.90
C PHE A 19 -5.18 -23.51 0.18
N VAL A 20 -4.41 -22.49 -0.20
CA VAL A 20 -3.79 -21.54 0.74
C VAL A 20 -4.66 -20.30 0.94
N HIS A 21 -5.15 -19.73 -0.16
CA HIS A 21 -5.90 -18.48 -0.18
C HIS A 21 -7.39 -18.72 -0.42
N TYR A 22 -7.74 -19.44 -1.50
CA TYR A 22 -9.13 -19.71 -1.89
C TYR A 22 -9.29 -21.07 -2.60
N PRO A 23 -10.42 -21.77 -2.45
CA PRO A 23 -10.66 -23.06 -3.12
C PRO A 23 -10.59 -23.01 -4.66
N ASN A 24 -10.74 -21.84 -5.27
CA ASN A 24 -10.67 -21.64 -6.73
C ASN A 24 -9.32 -21.09 -7.21
N GLU A 25 -8.32 -20.99 -6.33
CA GLU A 25 -6.95 -20.65 -6.70
C GLU A 25 -6.35 -21.72 -7.63
N ARG A 26 -5.34 -21.32 -8.39
CA ARG A 26 -4.55 -22.24 -9.20
C ARG A 26 -3.07 -22.05 -8.95
N TRP A 27 -2.33 -23.15 -9.09
CA TRP A 27 -0.89 -23.18 -8.89
C TRP A 27 -0.21 -23.43 -10.23
N PHE A 28 0.75 -22.58 -10.57
CA PHE A 28 1.48 -22.64 -11.83
C PHE A 28 2.97 -22.83 -11.55
N LYS A 29 3.58 -23.81 -12.21
CA LYS A 29 5.03 -24.02 -12.09
C LYS A 29 5.77 -23.11 -13.04
N PRO A 30 6.84 -22.41 -12.61
CA PRO A 30 7.72 -21.69 -13.52
C PRO A 30 8.16 -22.57 -14.69
N GLY A 31 8.33 -21.94 -15.84
CA GLY A 31 8.85 -22.57 -17.05
C GLY A 31 10.34 -22.90 -16.94
N PRO A 32 10.92 -23.49 -18.01
CA PRO A 32 12.37 -23.65 -18.11
C PRO A 32 13.09 -22.31 -17.92
N ASP A 33 14.28 -22.34 -17.30
CA ASP A 33 15.11 -21.16 -17.02
C ASP A 33 14.37 -20.08 -16.21
N ASP A 34 13.46 -20.51 -15.33
CA ASP A 34 12.62 -19.66 -14.49
C ASP A 34 11.68 -18.72 -15.25
N ALA A 35 11.34 -19.05 -16.50
CA ALA A 35 10.40 -18.25 -17.27
C ALA A 35 9.00 -18.19 -16.61
N LEU A 36 8.29 -17.09 -16.84
CA LEU A 36 6.88 -16.97 -16.45
C LEU A 36 6.05 -18.10 -17.07
N PRO A 37 5.18 -18.78 -16.30
CA PRO A 37 4.34 -19.84 -16.84
C PRO A 37 3.25 -19.31 -17.77
N GLU A 38 2.86 -20.12 -18.74
CA GLU A 38 1.63 -19.89 -19.49
C GLU A 38 0.40 -19.99 -18.55
N GLY A 39 -0.55 -19.07 -18.70
CA GLY A 39 -1.84 -19.11 -18.01
C GLY A 39 -1.95 -18.25 -16.75
N ILE A 40 -0.89 -17.54 -16.38
CA ILE A 40 -0.98 -16.38 -15.47
C ILE A 40 -0.90 -15.10 -16.27
N LEU A 41 -1.61 -14.07 -15.79
CA LEU A 41 -1.74 -12.76 -16.44
C LEU A 41 -2.24 -12.88 -17.89
N ASP A 42 -2.48 -11.75 -18.53
CA ASP A 42 -2.73 -11.67 -19.96
C ASP A 42 -1.73 -10.72 -20.62
N ASP A 43 -1.76 -10.62 -21.95
CA ASP A 43 -0.83 -9.77 -22.71
C ASP A 43 -0.87 -8.31 -22.27
N HIS A 44 -2.03 -7.81 -21.80
CA HIS A 44 -2.17 -6.44 -21.30
C HIS A 44 -1.41 -6.26 -19.99
N CYS A 45 -1.60 -7.17 -19.03
CA CYS A 45 -0.87 -7.17 -17.76
C CYS A 45 0.63 -7.37 -17.95
N LEU A 46 1.05 -8.28 -18.84
CA LEU A 46 2.47 -8.54 -19.09
C LEU A 46 3.19 -7.32 -19.69
N ALA A 47 2.51 -6.56 -20.56
CA ALA A 47 3.06 -5.31 -21.09
C ALA A 47 3.29 -4.23 -20.02
N ILE A 48 2.67 -4.36 -18.84
CA ILE A 48 2.79 -3.43 -17.71
C ILE A 48 3.80 -3.94 -16.69
N TYR A 49 3.71 -5.21 -16.30
CA TYR A 49 4.51 -5.79 -15.22
C TYR A 49 5.82 -6.44 -15.67
N ASN A 50 5.98 -6.70 -16.97
CA ASN A 50 7.21 -7.27 -17.50
C ASN A 50 7.62 -6.60 -18.83
N PRO A 51 7.77 -5.26 -18.87
CA PRO A 51 8.06 -4.54 -20.12
C PRO A 51 9.47 -4.86 -20.68
N ASP A 52 10.42 -5.19 -19.81
CA ASP A 52 11.83 -5.40 -20.15
C ASP A 52 12.27 -6.87 -20.05
N ASP A 53 11.32 -7.81 -19.90
CA ASP A 53 11.55 -9.25 -19.72
C ASP A 53 12.42 -9.62 -18.49
N GLU A 54 12.43 -8.77 -17.45
CA GLU A 54 13.18 -9.00 -16.20
C GLU A 54 12.41 -9.85 -15.18
N LEU A 55 11.08 -9.87 -15.23
CA LEU A 55 10.24 -10.61 -14.27
C LEU A 55 10.28 -12.10 -14.55
N VAL A 56 10.69 -12.88 -13.55
CA VAL A 56 10.80 -14.34 -13.64
C VAL A 56 9.85 -15.06 -12.67
N GLY A 57 9.65 -16.36 -12.86
CA GLY A 57 8.68 -17.16 -12.12
C GLY A 57 8.94 -17.19 -10.62
N SER A 58 10.22 -17.24 -10.20
CA SER A 58 10.59 -17.20 -8.78
C SER A 58 10.20 -15.89 -8.08
N ASN A 59 10.15 -14.76 -8.80
CA ASN A 59 9.67 -13.50 -8.23
C ASN A 59 8.21 -13.56 -7.79
N LEU A 60 7.40 -14.46 -8.36
CA LEU A 60 5.95 -14.47 -8.16
C LEU A 60 5.48 -15.52 -7.14
N ILE A 61 6.41 -16.16 -6.42
CA ILE A 61 6.06 -17.06 -5.30
C ILE A 61 5.49 -16.24 -4.15
N ASP A 62 4.33 -16.62 -3.63
CA ASP A 62 3.68 -15.91 -2.53
C ASP A 62 4.41 -16.13 -1.21
N THR A 63 4.56 -15.07 -0.42
CA THR A 63 5.21 -15.14 0.89
C THR A 63 4.39 -15.98 1.88
N ASN A 64 3.06 -15.97 1.74
CA ASN A 64 2.13 -16.61 2.67
C ASN A 64 2.25 -18.13 2.69
N SER A 65 2.33 -18.75 1.51
CA SER A 65 2.61 -20.18 1.40
C SER A 65 4.09 -20.49 1.54
N GLY A 66 4.95 -19.61 1.05
CA GLY A 66 6.38 -19.85 0.86
C GLY A 66 6.72 -21.15 0.11
N LYS A 67 5.77 -21.71 -0.66
CA LYS A 67 5.88 -23.06 -1.19
C LYS A 67 6.36 -23.06 -2.63
N VAL A 68 7.66 -22.76 -2.82
CA VAL A 68 8.35 -22.80 -4.12
C VAL A 68 8.08 -24.12 -4.87
N GLU A 69 8.07 -25.23 -4.14
CA GLU A 69 7.81 -26.57 -4.69
C GLU A 69 6.36 -26.81 -5.13
N ARG A 70 5.42 -25.94 -4.76
CA ARG A 70 4.05 -25.96 -5.28
C ARG A 70 3.90 -25.03 -6.50
N GLY A 71 4.63 -23.92 -6.51
CA GLY A 71 4.69 -22.96 -7.62
C GLY A 71 4.08 -21.61 -7.26
N ILE A 72 3.62 -20.89 -8.27
CA ILE A 72 3.00 -19.57 -8.16
C ILE A 72 1.52 -19.74 -7.88
N CYS A 73 1.07 -19.36 -6.68
CA CYS A 73 -0.35 -19.27 -6.37
C CYS A 73 -0.99 -18.09 -7.11
N SER A 74 -2.04 -18.33 -7.88
CA SER A 74 -2.74 -17.30 -8.64
C SER A 74 -4.25 -17.38 -8.45
N LEU A 75 -4.85 -16.20 -8.33
CA LEU A 75 -6.26 -15.98 -8.03
C LEU A 75 -7.04 -15.61 -9.29
N PRO A 76 -8.26 -16.15 -9.48
CA PRO A 76 -9.06 -15.83 -10.66
C PRO A 76 -9.71 -14.44 -10.54
N PHE A 77 -9.50 -13.60 -11.54
CA PHE A 77 -10.22 -12.35 -11.74
C PHE A 77 -10.95 -12.38 -13.09
N VAL A 78 -12.15 -11.82 -13.13
CA VAL A 78 -12.92 -11.68 -14.37
C VAL A 78 -12.57 -10.35 -15.02
N ARG A 79 -12.03 -10.41 -16.24
CA ARG A 79 -11.77 -9.24 -17.08
C ARG A 79 -13.11 -8.65 -17.53
N GLN A 80 -13.27 -7.34 -17.38
CA GLN A 80 -14.56 -6.69 -17.63
C GLN A 80 -14.95 -6.76 -19.10
N SER A 81 -14.00 -6.46 -20.01
CA SER A 81 -14.29 -6.22 -21.42
C SER A 81 -14.91 -7.41 -22.15
N ASP A 82 -14.59 -8.64 -21.75
CA ASP A 82 -15.07 -9.87 -22.40
C ASP A 82 -15.55 -10.97 -21.43
N GLY A 83 -15.37 -10.80 -20.13
CA GLY A 83 -15.77 -11.77 -19.11
C GLY A 83 -14.83 -12.96 -18.97
N GLU A 84 -13.66 -12.94 -19.60
CA GLU A 84 -12.66 -14.01 -19.48
C GLU A 84 -12.02 -14.02 -18.09
N VAL A 85 -11.68 -15.22 -17.61
CA VAL A 85 -10.98 -15.38 -16.33
C VAL A 85 -9.47 -15.29 -16.57
N VAL A 86 -8.83 -14.36 -15.88
CA VAL A 86 -7.37 -14.17 -15.85
C VAL A 86 -6.85 -14.49 -14.45
N TYR A 87 -5.75 -15.25 -14.38
CA TYR A 87 -5.15 -15.64 -13.11
C TYR A 87 -4.05 -14.66 -12.72
N PHE A 88 -4.23 -13.94 -11.62
CA PHE A 88 -3.24 -13.01 -11.08
C PHE A 88 -2.47 -13.66 -9.92
N PRO A 89 -1.12 -13.69 -9.95
CA PRO A 89 -0.32 -14.16 -8.83
C PRO A 89 -0.68 -13.43 -7.53
N SER A 90 -0.86 -14.14 -6.42
CA SER A 90 -1.19 -13.46 -5.14
C SER A 90 -0.03 -12.58 -4.68
N ASN A 91 1.22 -13.03 -4.89
CA ASN A 91 2.43 -12.21 -4.69
C ASN A 91 2.32 -10.84 -5.36
N LEU A 92 1.96 -10.79 -6.65
CA LEU A 92 1.84 -9.54 -7.39
C LEU A 92 0.76 -8.63 -6.79
N ILE A 93 -0.39 -9.22 -6.45
CA ILE A 93 -1.51 -8.49 -5.87
C ILE A 93 -1.11 -7.88 -4.52
N GLU A 94 -0.44 -8.66 -3.67
CA GLU A 94 -0.05 -8.29 -2.30
C GLU A 94 1.06 -7.24 -2.30
N ASN A 95 2.03 -7.34 -3.21
CA ASN A 95 3.10 -6.35 -3.37
C ASN A 95 2.55 -5.03 -3.92
N LEU A 96 1.81 -5.06 -5.03
CA LEU A 96 1.54 -3.84 -5.79
C LEU A 96 0.26 -3.12 -5.39
N PHE A 97 -0.81 -3.85 -5.05
CA PHE A 97 -2.13 -3.26 -4.84
C PHE A 97 -2.48 -3.08 -3.36
N LEU A 98 -1.93 -3.95 -2.49
CA LEU A 98 -2.28 -4.04 -1.07
C LEU A 98 -3.78 -3.88 -0.84
N SER A 99 -4.17 -2.84 -0.10
CA SER A 99 -5.55 -2.60 0.24
C SER A 99 -6.39 -1.98 -0.87
N ASN A 100 -5.74 -1.44 -1.91
CA ASN A 100 -6.42 -0.66 -2.94
C ASN A 100 -7.41 -1.50 -3.72
N GLY A 101 -8.58 -0.92 -3.95
CA GLY A 101 -9.60 -1.54 -4.78
C GLY A 101 -10.14 -2.79 -4.10
N MET A 102 -10.42 -2.72 -2.80
CA MET A 102 -11.27 -3.70 -2.13
C MET A 102 -12.43 -3.04 -1.43
N SER A 103 -13.60 -3.67 -1.45
CA SER A 103 -14.73 -3.19 -0.67
C SER A 103 -15.75 -4.28 -0.40
N ALA A 104 -16.49 -4.10 0.70
CA ALA A 104 -17.67 -4.87 1.05
C ALA A 104 -18.88 -3.93 1.04
N GLY A 105 -20.05 -4.45 0.71
CA GLY A 105 -21.29 -3.65 0.68
C GLY A 105 -22.52 -4.48 0.99
N ASN A 106 -23.66 -3.82 1.18
CA ASN A 106 -24.94 -4.54 1.33
C ASN A 106 -25.37 -5.22 0.03
N THR A 107 -24.92 -4.69 -1.11
CA THR A 107 -25.09 -5.26 -2.46
C THR A 107 -23.76 -5.26 -3.19
N LEU A 108 -23.61 -6.11 -4.21
CA LEU A 108 -22.38 -6.12 -5.02
C LEU A 108 -22.14 -4.77 -5.70
N TYR A 109 -23.18 -4.13 -6.22
CA TYR A 109 -23.06 -2.80 -6.84
C TYR A 109 -22.59 -1.74 -5.85
N GLU A 110 -23.06 -1.79 -4.59
CA GLU A 110 -22.56 -0.89 -3.55
C GLU A 110 -21.07 -1.09 -3.27
N ALA A 111 -20.64 -2.36 -3.15
CA ALA A 111 -19.22 -2.69 -2.98
C ALA A 111 -18.40 -2.20 -4.19
N GLN A 112 -18.90 -2.38 -5.41
CA GLN A 112 -18.23 -1.91 -6.62
C GLN A 112 -18.12 -0.39 -6.67
N VAL A 113 -19.17 0.36 -6.30
CA VAL A 113 -19.12 1.83 -6.25
C VAL A 113 -18.05 2.31 -5.29
N GLN A 114 -18.01 1.75 -4.07
CA GLN A 114 -16.99 2.11 -3.07
C GLN A 114 -15.58 1.73 -3.54
N CYS A 115 -15.42 0.53 -4.09
CA CYS A 115 -14.14 0.03 -4.61
C CYS A 115 -13.60 0.89 -5.76
N LEU A 116 -14.44 1.23 -6.74
CA LEU A 116 -14.05 2.08 -7.87
C LEU A 116 -13.80 3.52 -7.43
N SER A 117 -14.59 4.03 -6.48
CA SER A 117 -14.36 5.35 -5.90
C SER A 117 -12.99 5.41 -5.23
N GLU A 118 -12.61 4.43 -4.41
CA GLU A 118 -11.29 4.36 -3.79
C GLU A 118 -10.15 4.31 -4.82
N ILE A 119 -10.32 3.54 -5.91
CA ILE A 119 -9.35 3.51 -7.01
C ILE A 119 -9.18 4.91 -7.62
N PHE A 120 -10.28 5.62 -7.91
CA PHE A 120 -10.20 7.00 -8.41
C PHE A 120 -9.59 7.95 -7.40
N GLU A 121 -9.96 7.84 -6.12
CA GLU A 121 -9.42 8.66 -5.04
C GLU A 121 -7.89 8.61 -5.03
N ARG A 122 -7.31 7.41 -5.02
CA ARG A 122 -5.87 7.21 -4.92
C ARG A 122 -5.14 7.55 -6.22
N ALA A 123 -5.68 7.15 -7.37
CA ALA A 123 -5.05 7.44 -8.66
C ALA A 123 -5.06 8.95 -8.97
N VAL A 124 -6.17 9.63 -8.69
CA VAL A 124 -6.28 11.09 -8.88
C VAL A 124 -5.46 11.84 -7.82
N LYS A 125 -5.44 11.37 -6.55
CA LYS A 125 -4.52 11.89 -5.52
C LYS A 125 -3.07 11.82 -5.99
N LYS A 126 -2.63 10.66 -6.48
CA LYS A 126 -1.28 10.46 -7.04
C LYS A 126 -0.99 11.48 -8.13
N GLN A 127 -1.87 11.57 -9.12
CA GLN A 127 -1.73 12.50 -10.25
C GLN A 127 -1.62 13.96 -9.79
N ILE A 128 -2.48 14.38 -8.87
CA ILE A 128 -2.50 15.76 -8.36
C ILE A 128 -1.20 16.12 -7.64
N ILE A 129 -0.66 15.18 -6.85
CA ILE A 129 0.57 15.38 -6.10
C ILE A 129 1.77 15.39 -7.05
N GLU A 130 1.94 14.35 -7.86
CA GLU A 130 3.10 14.17 -8.76
C GLU A 130 3.19 15.26 -9.83
N GLU A 131 2.06 15.70 -10.40
CA GLU A 131 2.03 16.78 -11.39
C GLU A 131 2.00 18.19 -10.76
N GLU A 132 1.96 18.26 -9.42
CA GLU A 132 1.90 19.49 -8.62
C GLU A 132 0.73 20.41 -9.03
N LEU A 133 -0.46 19.83 -9.20
CA LEU A 133 -1.64 20.53 -9.71
C LEU A 133 -2.21 21.51 -8.69
N ALA A 134 -2.53 22.72 -9.16
CA ALA A 134 -3.28 23.71 -8.39
C ALA A 134 -4.78 23.52 -8.64
N LEU A 135 -5.49 22.99 -7.64
CA LEU A 135 -6.92 22.70 -7.75
C LEU A 135 -7.81 23.91 -7.44
N PRO A 136 -8.96 24.04 -8.12
CA PRO A 136 -9.93 25.08 -7.83
C PRO A 136 -10.64 24.86 -6.49
N ASP A 137 -10.92 25.97 -5.80
CA ASP A 137 -11.70 25.94 -4.56
C ASP A 137 -13.18 25.65 -4.83
N VAL A 138 -13.82 24.88 -3.96
CA VAL A 138 -15.28 24.71 -3.99
C VAL A 138 -15.91 26.01 -3.51
N PRO A 139 -16.74 26.70 -4.33
CA PRO A 139 -17.28 27.98 -3.95
C PRO A 139 -18.18 27.92 -2.72
N GLU A 140 -18.18 28.96 -1.88
CA GLU A 140 -18.96 28.99 -0.64
C GLU A 140 -20.46 28.74 -0.87
N GLN A 141 -21.02 29.23 -1.98
CA GLN A 141 -22.42 28.99 -2.34
C GLN A 141 -22.74 27.51 -2.66
N VAL A 142 -21.75 26.73 -3.07
CA VAL A 142 -21.88 25.28 -3.29
C VAL A 142 -21.78 24.57 -1.94
N LEU A 143 -20.77 24.90 -1.13
CA LEU A 143 -20.63 24.35 0.23
C LEU A 143 -21.84 24.63 1.12
N ALA A 144 -22.52 25.76 0.93
CA ALA A 144 -23.74 26.11 1.65
C ALA A 144 -24.90 25.12 1.43
N LYS A 145 -24.84 24.27 0.39
CA LYS A 145 -25.80 23.17 0.17
C LYS A 145 -25.58 22.00 1.15
N TYR A 146 -24.39 21.90 1.75
CA TYR A 146 -23.96 20.81 2.62
C TYR A 146 -23.65 21.34 4.04
N PRO A 147 -24.69 21.67 4.84
CA PRO A 147 -24.51 22.41 6.09
C PRO A 147 -23.63 21.69 7.12
N ASN A 148 -23.67 20.36 7.17
CA ASN A 148 -22.85 19.57 8.11
C ASN A 148 -21.35 19.66 7.77
N ILE A 149 -21.00 19.57 6.48
CA ILE A 149 -19.61 19.73 6.00
C ILE A 149 -19.14 21.15 6.30
N LEU A 150 -19.96 22.16 5.97
CA LEU A 150 -19.62 23.57 6.23
C LEU A 150 -19.44 23.85 7.72
N GLU A 151 -20.25 23.24 8.59
CA GLU A 151 -20.09 23.34 10.05
C GLU A 151 -18.77 22.71 10.50
N GLY A 152 -18.43 21.52 10.01
CA GLY A 152 -17.17 20.84 10.32
C GLY A 152 -15.94 21.66 9.91
N VAL A 153 -15.95 22.22 8.70
CA VAL A 153 -14.89 23.14 8.21
C VAL A 153 -14.76 24.35 9.14
N LYS A 154 -15.87 25.04 9.45
CA LYS A 154 -15.85 26.21 10.34
C LYS A 154 -15.39 25.88 11.75
N ALA A 155 -15.70 24.68 12.25
CA ALA A 155 -15.26 24.23 13.56
C ALA A 155 -13.73 24.04 13.63
N LEU A 156 -13.11 23.55 12.56
CA LEU A 156 -11.64 23.46 12.44
C LEU A 156 -10.99 24.84 12.33
N GLU A 157 -11.56 25.72 11.51
CA GLU A 157 -11.09 27.10 11.38
C GLU A 157 -11.19 27.89 12.69
N ALA A 158 -12.30 27.72 13.43
CA ALA A 158 -12.49 28.34 14.75
C ALA A 158 -11.46 27.86 15.78
N GLN A 159 -10.88 26.68 15.60
CA GLN A 159 -9.79 26.15 16.41
C GLN A 159 -8.40 26.61 15.93
N GLY A 160 -8.34 27.38 14.85
CA GLY A 160 -7.11 27.98 14.32
C GLY A 160 -6.42 27.13 13.25
N TYR A 161 -7.11 26.15 12.66
CA TYR A 161 -6.59 25.39 11.52
C TYR A 161 -7.26 25.86 10.23
N PRO A 162 -6.56 26.58 9.33
CA PRO A 162 -7.08 26.90 8.02
C PRO A 162 -7.43 25.61 7.25
N VAL A 163 -8.59 25.61 6.60
CA VAL A 163 -9.07 24.48 5.80
C VAL A 163 -9.34 24.96 4.38
N LEU A 164 -8.87 24.20 3.40
CA LEU A 164 -9.17 24.41 1.98
C LEU A 164 -10.04 23.26 1.50
N VAL A 165 -11.14 23.59 0.84
CA VAL A 165 -12.04 22.62 0.22
C VAL A 165 -11.94 22.79 -1.28
N LYS A 166 -11.43 21.77 -1.96
CA LYS A 166 -11.00 21.82 -3.36
C LYS A 166 -11.71 20.77 -4.20
N ASP A 167 -12.07 21.15 -5.42
CA ASP A 167 -12.58 20.24 -6.43
C ASP A 167 -11.40 19.53 -7.10
N ALA A 168 -11.29 18.22 -6.87
CA ALA A 168 -10.23 17.36 -7.38
C ALA A 168 -10.68 16.56 -8.62
N SER A 169 -11.80 16.92 -9.25
CA SER A 169 -12.34 16.18 -10.41
C SER A 169 -11.55 16.34 -11.71
N LEU A 170 -10.53 17.21 -11.71
CA LEU A 170 -9.74 17.56 -12.90
C LEU A 170 -10.63 18.01 -14.07
N GLY A 171 -11.53 18.95 -13.78
CA GLY A 171 -12.46 19.50 -14.77
C GLY A 171 -13.72 18.65 -14.98
N GLY A 172 -14.20 17.99 -13.94
CA GLY A 172 -15.41 17.16 -13.96
C GLY A 172 -15.20 15.76 -14.54
N GLN A 173 -13.96 15.29 -14.67
CA GLN A 173 -13.63 13.97 -15.21
C GLN A 173 -13.78 12.87 -14.15
N PHE A 174 -13.45 13.18 -12.89
CA PHE A 174 -13.41 12.21 -11.80
C PHE A 174 -14.29 12.62 -10.61
N PRO A 175 -14.87 11.65 -9.90
CA PRO A 175 -15.74 11.90 -8.74
C PRO A 175 -14.93 12.10 -7.45
N VAL A 176 -13.94 13.01 -7.47
CA VAL A 176 -12.96 13.19 -6.39
C VAL A 176 -12.98 14.62 -5.84
N ALA A 177 -12.94 14.73 -4.52
CA ALA A 177 -12.82 15.98 -3.78
C ALA A 177 -11.61 15.95 -2.85
N CYS A 178 -11.13 17.12 -2.45
CA CYS A 178 -10.01 17.25 -1.53
C CYS A 178 -10.34 18.26 -0.40
N VAL A 179 -10.10 17.85 0.84
CA VAL A 179 -10.16 18.71 2.02
C VAL A 179 -8.76 18.75 2.64
N THR A 180 -8.16 19.93 2.66
CA THR A 180 -6.79 20.12 3.14
C THR A 180 -6.80 20.94 4.42
N LEU A 181 -6.13 20.45 5.47
CA LEU A 181 -5.90 21.17 6.71
C LEU A 181 -4.46 21.67 6.76
N MET A 182 -4.30 22.93 7.16
CA MET A 182 -2.99 23.52 7.45
C MET A 182 -2.82 23.66 8.97
N ASN A 183 -1.63 23.32 9.49
CA ASN A 183 -1.27 23.53 10.88
C ASN A 183 -0.36 24.77 11.01
N PRO A 184 -0.86 25.95 11.42
CA PRO A 184 -0.05 27.17 11.49
C PRO A 184 1.08 27.12 12.52
N ARG A 185 1.06 26.14 13.44
CA ARG A 185 2.07 25.99 14.50
C ARG A 185 3.34 25.34 13.98
N THR A 186 3.21 24.37 13.07
CA THR A 186 4.32 23.61 12.50
C THR A 186 4.59 23.97 11.03
N GLY A 187 3.62 24.59 10.36
CA GLY A 187 3.62 24.77 8.90
C GLY A 187 3.18 23.52 8.14
N GLY A 188 2.78 22.45 8.84
CA GLY A 188 2.38 21.17 8.26
C GLY A 188 1.10 21.26 7.43
N VAL A 189 0.99 20.42 6.40
CA VAL A 189 -0.15 20.36 5.49
C VAL A 189 -0.65 18.94 5.33
N PHE A 190 -1.90 18.70 5.69
CA PHE A 190 -2.56 17.41 5.54
C PHE A 190 -3.59 17.50 4.42
N ALA A 191 -3.30 16.91 3.26
CA ALA A 191 -4.21 16.88 2.12
C ALA A 191 -4.99 15.56 2.10
N SER A 192 -6.24 15.60 2.57
CA SER A 192 -7.16 14.47 2.52
C SER A 192 -7.90 14.46 1.18
N PHE A 193 -8.12 13.28 0.62
CA PHE A 193 -8.89 13.08 -0.60
C PHE A 193 -10.06 12.17 -0.29
N GLY A 194 -11.16 12.36 -1.00
CA GLY A 194 -12.33 11.51 -0.87
C GLY A 194 -13.00 11.37 -2.22
N ALA A 195 -13.42 10.16 -2.56
CA ALA A 195 -14.16 9.92 -3.79
C ALA A 195 -15.52 9.26 -3.52
N HIS A 196 -16.51 9.70 -4.29
CA HIS A 196 -17.83 9.10 -4.38
C HIS A 196 -18.59 9.74 -5.56
N PRO A 197 -19.50 9.03 -6.26
CA PRO A 197 -20.33 9.62 -7.31
C PRO A 197 -21.06 10.92 -6.91
N SER A 198 -21.41 11.05 -5.63
CA SER A 198 -21.97 12.28 -5.06
C SER A 198 -20.88 13.18 -4.47
N MET A 199 -20.83 14.44 -4.90
CA MET A 199 -19.90 15.45 -4.37
C MET A 199 -20.05 15.64 -2.84
N GLU A 200 -21.28 15.59 -2.32
CA GLU A 200 -21.52 15.68 -0.88
C GLU A 200 -20.80 14.57 -0.12
N VAL A 201 -20.96 13.33 -0.58
CA VAL A 201 -20.37 12.15 0.06
C VAL A 201 -18.85 12.15 -0.10
N ALA A 202 -18.33 12.56 -1.25
CA ALA A 202 -16.88 12.68 -1.46
C ALA A 202 -16.24 13.71 -0.52
N LEU A 203 -16.87 14.87 -0.34
CA LEU A 203 -16.45 15.91 0.59
C LEU A 203 -16.54 15.45 2.05
N GLU A 204 -17.62 14.75 2.42
CA GLU A 204 -17.81 14.21 3.76
C GLU A 204 -16.72 13.19 4.08
N ARG A 205 -16.48 12.22 3.18
CA ARG A 205 -15.42 11.21 3.33
C ARG A 205 -14.06 11.85 3.55
N SER A 206 -13.68 12.78 2.67
CA SER A 206 -12.42 13.52 2.77
C SER A 206 -12.28 14.26 4.11
N LEU A 207 -13.33 14.92 4.59
CA LEU A 207 -13.32 15.62 5.87
C LEU A 207 -13.24 14.66 7.06
N THR A 208 -13.94 13.53 7.02
CA THR A 208 -13.94 12.55 8.12
C THR A 208 -12.60 11.83 8.25
N GLU A 209 -11.99 11.48 7.12
CA GLU A 209 -10.69 10.81 7.07
C GLU A 209 -9.58 11.69 7.65
N LEU A 210 -9.66 13.01 7.45
CA LEU A 210 -8.75 13.99 8.02
C LEU A 210 -8.66 13.93 9.55
N LEU A 211 -9.75 13.52 10.21
CA LEU A 211 -9.87 13.45 11.68
C LEU A 211 -9.89 12.01 12.22
N GLN A 212 -9.91 11.01 11.35
CA GLN A 212 -10.03 9.63 11.76
C GLN A 212 -8.75 9.16 12.47
N GLY A 213 -8.90 8.68 13.70
CA GLY A 213 -7.79 8.12 14.49
C GLY A 213 -6.74 9.15 14.95
N ARG A 214 -6.94 10.45 14.67
CA ARG A 214 -5.95 11.50 14.98
C ARG A 214 -6.45 12.46 16.05
N SER A 215 -5.57 12.78 16.99
CA SER A 215 -5.73 13.94 17.86
C SER A 215 -5.20 15.19 17.16
N PHE A 216 -5.57 16.38 17.65
CA PHE A 216 -4.96 17.63 17.19
C PHE A 216 -3.45 17.73 17.47
N GLU A 217 -2.91 16.91 18.37
CA GLU A 217 -1.47 16.80 18.60
C GLU A 217 -0.81 15.95 17.51
N GLY A 218 -1.47 14.89 17.04
CA GLY A 218 -0.99 14.07 15.92
C GLY A 218 -0.93 14.81 14.57
N LEU A 219 -1.53 16.01 14.47
CA LEU A 219 -1.36 16.90 13.32
C LEU A 219 -0.02 17.67 13.33
N ASN A 220 0.79 17.54 14.38
CA ASN A 220 2.10 18.19 14.44
C ASN A 220 3.17 17.45 13.63
N ASP A 221 2.95 16.16 13.36
CA ASP A 221 3.91 15.30 12.66
C ASP A 221 3.79 15.37 11.13
N VAL A 222 2.78 16.09 10.63
CA VAL A 222 2.57 16.29 9.19
C VAL A 222 3.59 17.28 8.64
N PRO A 223 4.29 16.96 7.53
CA PRO A 223 5.38 17.81 7.05
C PRO A 223 4.87 19.10 6.42
N PRO A 224 5.72 20.14 6.40
CA PRO A 224 5.44 21.35 5.64
C PRO A 224 5.52 21.09 4.12
N PRO A 225 4.81 21.88 3.31
CA PRO A 225 4.89 21.79 1.86
C PRO A 225 6.27 22.22 1.34
N THR A 226 6.62 21.72 0.16
CA THR A 226 7.97 21.90 -0.44
C THR A 226 7.92 22.52 -1.83
N PHE A 227 9.03 23.13 -2.25
CA PHE A 227 9.27 23.55 -3.64
C PHE A 227 10.14 22.55 -4.41
N ASN A 228 10.59 21.48 -3.76
CA ASN A 228 11.41 20.46 -4.39
C ASN A 228 10.53 19.47 -5.15
N SER A 229 10.33 19.70 -6.44
CA SER A 229 9.56 18.80 -7.31
C SER A 229 10.05 17.36 -7.25
N LEU A 230 11.37 17.12 -7.11
CA LEU A 230 11.90 15.76 -7.01
C LEU A 230 11.43 15.05 -5.76
N ALA A 231 11.26 15.75 -4.62
CA ALA A 231 10.74 15.13 -3.41
C ALA A 231 9.24 14.86 -3.52
N VAL A 232 8.50 15.65 -4.30
CA VAL A 232 7.07 15.47 -4.50
C VAL A 232 6.77 14.30 -5.46
N SER A 233 7.56 14.16 -6.52
CA SER A 233 7.39 13.14 -7.56
C SER A 233 8.14 11.83 -7.28
N GLU A 234 8.78 11.70 -6.14
CA GLU A 234 9.50 10.48 -5.77
C GLU A 234 8.49 9.39 -5.35
N PRO A 235 8.63 8.13 -5.79
CA PRO A 235 7.61 7.10 -5.55
C PRO A 235 7.28 6.89 -4.07
N ASN A 236 8.27 6.92 -3.17
CA ASN A 236 8.04 6.73 -1.75
C ASN A 236 7.18 7.86 -1.14
N ASN A 237 7.23 9.08 -1.67
CA ASN A 237 6.30 10.14 -1.26
C ASN A 237 4.82 9.73 -1.46
N PHE A 238 4.49 9.07 -2.58
CA PHE A 238 3.12 8.57 -2.78
C PHE A 238 2.78 7.43 -1.81
N VAL A 239 3.74 6.57 -1.49
CA VAL A 239 3.60 5.49 -0.51
C VAL A 239 3.30 6.05 0.89
N GLU A 240 4.01 7.10 1.32
CA GLU A 240 3.71 7.83 2.57
C GLU A 240 2.31 8.46 2.52
N HIS A 241 1.94 9.05 1.39
CA HIS A 241 0.59 9.56 1.17
C HIS A 241 -0.48 8.48 1.26
N PHE A 242 -0.17 7.26 0.85
CA PHE A 242 -1.08 6.13 0.89
C PHE A 242 -1.21 5.52 2.29
N ILE A 243 -0.11 5.34 3.01
CA ILE A 243 -0.11 4.70 4.34
C ILE A 243 -0.84 5.57 5.36
N ASP A 244 -0.50 6.85 5.45
CA ASP A 244 -1.03 7.70 6.52
C ASP A 244 -1.20 9.18 6.13
N SER A 245 -1.00 9.54 4.86
CA SER A 245 -1.10 10.92 4.35
C SER A 245 -0.07 11.89 4.96
N THR A 246 1.11 11.38 5.34
CA THR A 246 2.24 12.19 5.82
C THR A 246 3.26 12.52 4.74
N GLY A 247 3.02 12.15 3.48
CA GLY A 247 3.87 12.59 2.38
C GLY A 247 3.86 14.13 2.19
N VAL A 248 4.89 14.64 1.54
CA VAL A 248 5.01 16.07 1.21
C VAL A 248 4.12 16.46 0.04
N VAL A 249 3.62 17.71 0.06
CA VAL A 249 2.88 18.31 -1.05
C VAL A 249 3.58 19.57 -1.57
N SER A 250 3.37 19.91 -2.83
CA SER A 250 3.95 21.12 -3.43
C SER A 250 3.28 22.40 -2.92
N TRP A 251 4.05 23.47 -2.77
CA TRP A 251 3.52 24.82 -2.59
C TRP A 251 2.57 25.27 -3.71
N ARG A 252 2.69 24.69 -4.92
CA ARG A 252 1.79 24.99 -6.04
C ARG A 252 0.34 24.63 -5.76
N PHE A 253 0.08 23.66 -4.89
CA PHE A 253 -1.26 23.27 -4.46
C PHE A 253 -2.08 24.47 -3.92
N PHE A 254 -1.40 25.47 -3.37
CA PHE A 254 -1.97 26.69 -2.78
C PHE A 254 -2.01 27.90 -3.74
N SER A 255 -1.68 27.68 -5.02
CA SER A 255 -1.67 28.74 -6.02
C SER A 255 -3.08 29.33 -6.21
N ALA A 256 -3.17 30.66 -6.29
CA ALA A 256 -4.40 31.35 -6.69
C ALA A 256 -4.70 31.21 -8.20
N LYS A 257 -3.75 30.70 -8.99
CA LYS A 257 -3.95 30.31 -10.38
C LYS A 257 -4.14 28.80 -10.41
N GLU A 258 -5.37 28.40 -10.70
CA GLU A 258 -5.82 27.01 -10.81
C GLU A 258 -5.48 26.45 -12.19
N ASP A 259 -5.16 25.16 -12.27
CA ASP A 259 -4.89 24.46 -13.52
C ASP A 259 -6.19 23.96 -14.19
N TYR A 260 -7.26 23.82 -13.40
CA TYR A 260 -8.60 23.46 -13.85
C TYR A 260 -9.63 24.47 -13.36
N ALA A 261 -10.75 24.59 -14.09
CA ALA A 261 -11.91 25.34 -13.62
C ALA A 261 -12.78 24.45 -12.71
N PHE A 262 -13.31 25.04 -11.63
CA PHE A 262 -14.28 24.38 -10.76
C PHE A 262 -15.45 23.81 -11.59
N THR A 263 -15.79 22.55 -11.31
CA THR A 263 -16.98 21.89 -11.85
C THR A 263 -17.87 21.42 -10.70
N GLU A 264 -19.13 21.84 -10.71
CA GLU A 264 -20.14 21.29 -9.80
C GLU A 264 -20.65 19.95 -10.36
N TRP A 265 -19.81 18.90 -10.25
CA TRP A 265 -20.07 17.57 -10.78
C TRP A 265 -21.03 16.78 -9.90
N ASP A 266 -21.77 15.85 -10.52
CA ASP A 266 -22.66 14.90 -9.86
C ASP A 266 -22.80 13.66 -10.77
N PHE A 267 -22.32 12.53 -10.28
CA PHE A 267 -22.41 11.22 -10.94
C PHE A 267 -23.41 10.29 -10.22
N SER A 268 -24.16 10.83 -9.25
CA SER A 268 -25.03 10.02 -8.39
C SER A 268 -26.23 9.42 -9.13
N GLY A 269 -26.67 8.27 -8.62
CA GLY A 269 -27.77 7.49 -9.20
C GLY A 269 -28.15 6.34 -8.30
N THR A 270 -28.67 5.27 -8.88
CA THR A 270 -28.71 3.98 -8.18
C THR A 270 -27.31 3.35 -8.16
N ASN A 271 -27.01 2.47 -7.20
CA ASN A 271 -25.69 1.81 -7.14
C ASN A 271 -25.30 1.11 -8.46
N GLU A 272 -26.26 0.57 -9.22
CA GLU A 272 -26.02 -0.04 -10.53
C GLU A 272 -25.63 1.00 -11.58
N GLU A 273 -26.33 2.14 -11.64
CA GLU A 273 -26.00 3.25 -12.54
C GLU A 273 -24.67 3.90 -12.18
N GLU A 274 -24.40 4.07 -10.88
CA GLU A 274 -23.14 4.61 -10.36
C GLU A 274 -21.97 3.68 -10.70
N ALA A 275 -22.08 2.37 -10.42
CA ALA A 275 -21.05 1.41 -10.78
C ALA A 275 -20.79 1.42 -12.29
N ALA A 276 -21.85 1.40 -13.11
CA ALA A 276 -21.73 1.47 -14.57
C ALA A 276 -21.06 2.77 -15.03
N CYS A 277 -21.38 3.90 -14.42
CA CYS A 277 -20.74 5.19 -14.70
C CYS A 277 -19.23 5.13 -14.43
N LEU A 278 -18.83 4.63 -13.26
CA LEU A 278 -17.43 4.53 -12.86
C LEU A 278 -16.62 3.57 -13.74
N PHE A 279 -17.18 2.42 -14.11
CA PHE A 279 -16.56 1.52 -15.10
C PHE A 279 -16.41 2.18 -16.48
N ASN A 280 -17.40 2.97 -16.91
CA ASN A 280 -17.32 3.68 -18.18
C ASN A 280 -16.22 4.74 -18.19
N ILE A 281 -15.96 5.43 -17.08
CA ILE A 281 -14.83 6.36 -16.98
C ILE A 281 -13.50 5.62 -17.25
N LEU A 282 -13.26 4.47 -16.59
CA LEU A 282 -12.06 3.66 -16.83
C LEU A 282 -11.96 3.17 -18.28
N LYS A 283 -13.08 2.73 -18.84
CA LYS A 283 -13.16 2.29 -20.24
C LYS A 283 -12.83 3.43 -21.22
N ASP A 284 -13.34 4.63 -20.99
CA ASP A 284 -13.08 5.80 -21.84
C ASP A 284 -11.61 6.26 -21.73
N MET A 285 -10.96 5.98 -20.60
CA MET A 285 -9.51 6.13 -20.42
C MET A 285 -8.68 5.00 -21.05
N GLY A 286 -9.33 3.96 -21.60
CA GLY A 286 -8.66 2.78 -22.15
C GLY A 286 -8.02 1.87 -21.10
N LYS A 287 -8.51 1.90 -19.86
CA LYS A 287 -8.04 1.05 -18.75
C LYS A 287 -8.86 -0.23 -18.69
N GLU A 288 -8.19 -1.38 -18.69
CA GLU A 288 -8.84 -2.67 -18.48
C GLU A 288 -9.06 -2.93 -17.00
N VAL A 289 -10.14 -3.64 -16.68
CA VAL A 289 -10.57 -3.84 -15.29
C VAL A 289 -10.76 -5.32 -15.00
N TYR A 290 -10.23 -5.78 -13.87
CA TYR A 290 -10.27 -7.17 -13.46
C TYR A 290 -10.93 -7.26 -12.09
N THR A 291 -12.00 -8.05 -11.96
CA THR A 291 -12.79 -8.12 -10.72
C THR A 291 -12.84 -9.54 -10.17
N ALA A 292 -12.54 -9.69 -8.88
CA ALA A 292 -12.85 -10.87 -8.09
C ALA A 292 -13.99 -10.55 -7.13
N VAL A 293 -14.94 -11.48 -6.97
CA VAL A 293 -16.09 -11.34 -6.07
C VAL A 293 -16.08 -12.49 -5.06
N TYR A 294 -16.31 -12.17 -3.80
CA TYR A 294 -16.37 -13.12 -2.68
C TYR A 294 -17.68 -12.94 -1.92
N GLU A 295 -18.38 -14.03 -1.61
CA GLU A 295 -19.69 -13.99 -0.94
C GLU A 295 -19.76 -14.91 0.29
N ASP A 296 -18.66 -15.60 0.62
CA ASP A 296 -18.63 -16.69 1.59
C ASP A 296 -18.88 -16.27 3.04
N LEU A 297 -18.71 -14.96 3.35
CA LEU A 297 -18.78 -14.41 4.71
C LEU A 297 -20.06 -13.59 4.98
N GLY A 298 -21.09 -13.72 4.15
CA GLY A 298 -22.43 -13.17 4.41
C GLY A 298 -22.70 -11.76 3.89
N ALA A 299 -21.71 -11.10 3.29
CA ALA A 299 -21.87 -9.88 2.50
C ALA A 299 -21.02 -9.98 1.23
N PRO A 300 -21.47 -9.42 0.09
CA PRO A 300 -20.66 -9.37 -1.11
C PRO A 300 -19.45 -8.47 -0.91
N VAL A 301 -18.29 -9.01 -1.24
CA VAL A 301 -17.00 -8.32 -1.27
C VAL A 301 -16.49 -8.35 -2.70
N CYS A 302 -15.95 -7.25 -3.19
CA CYS A 302 -15.23 -7.24 -4.46
C CYS A 302 -13.80 -6.75 -4.26
N ARG A 303 -12.90 -7.25 -5.09
CA ARG A 303 -11.56 -6.70 -5.31
C ARG A 303 -11.43 -6.38 -6.78
N ILE A 304 -11.08 -5.14 -7.10
CA ILE A 304 -10.97 -4.64 -8.47
C ILE A 304 -9.53 -4.19 -8.68
N LEU A 305 -8.91 -4.73 -9.73
CA LEU A 305 -7.56 -4.34 -10.17
C LEU A 305 -7.69 -3.61 -11.50
N VAL A 306 -6.98 -2.48 -11.62
CA VAL A 306 -6.86 -1.71 -12.85
C VAL A 306 -5.35 -1.55 -13.13
N PRO A 307 -4.73 -2.53 -13.83
CA PRO A 307 -3.32 -2.50 -14.14
C PRO A 307 -2.85 -1.18 -14.78
N GLY A 308 -1.73 -0.65 -14.28
CA GLY A 308 -1.16 0.65 -14.65
C GLY A 308 -2.01 1.84 -14.21
N TYR A 309 -2.79 1.70 -13.14
CA TYR A 309 -3.64 2.76 -12.60
C TYR A 309 -3.95 2.62 -11.11
N SER A 310 -4.23 1.41 -10.61
CA SER A 310 -4.60 1.18 -9.21
C SER A 310 -3.50 0.56 -8.34
N GLU A 311 -2.28 0.43 -8.85
CA GLU A 311 -1.12 0.06 -8.05
C GLU A 311 -0.75 1.18 -7.07
N VAL A 312 -0.33 0.76 -5.87
CA VAL A 312 0.30 1.60 -4.86
C VAL A 312 1.81 1.67 -5.11
N TYR A 313 2.44 0.51 -5.26
CA TYR A 313 3.88 0.37 -5.50
C TYR A 313 4.18 0.21 -7.01
N PRO A 314 5.36 0.64 -7.47
CA PRO A 314 5.79 0.43 -8.86
C PRO A 314 5.99 -1.05 -9.18
N ALA A 315 5.83 -1.42 -10.46
CA ALA A 315 5.98 -2.80 -10.92
C ALA A 315 7.39 -3.37 -10.67
N ASP A 316 8.42 -2.50 -10.70
CA ASP A 316 9.82 -2.84 -10.46
C ASP A 316 10.04 -3.48 -9.08
N ASP A 317 9.18 -3.20 -8.10
CA ASP A 317 9.27 -3.78 -6.76
C ASP A 317 9.05 -5.30 -6.78
N LEU A 318 8.37 -5.85 -7.80
CA LEU A 318 8.28 -7.30 -7.99
C LEU A 318 9.66 -7.97 -8.17
N VAL A 319 10.66 -7.22 -8.65
CA VAL A 319 12.03 -7.72 -8.85
C VAL A 319 12.94 -7.21 -7.74
N TRP A 320 12.85 -5.93 -7.40
CA TRP A 320 13.85 -5.24 -6.57
C TRP A 320 13.45 -5.08 -5.10
N ASP A 321 12.15 -5.09 -4.76
CA ASP A 321 11.66 -4.87 -3.39
C ASP A 321 10.52 -5.82 -3.00
N ASN A 322 10.60 -7.08 -3.42
CA ASN A 322 9.50 -8.04 -3.33
C ASN A 322 9.32 -8.60 -1.91
N THR A 323 8.07 -8.75 -1.45
CA THR A 323 7.73 -9.39 -0.17
C THR A 323 8.20 -10.84 -0.07
N ASN A 324 8.44 -11.53 -1.19
CA ASN A 324 8.98 -12.88 -1.20
C ASN A 324 10.47 -12.97 -0.86
N LYS A 325 11.17 -11.84 -0.67
CA LYS A 325 12.53 -11.83 -0.09
C LYS A 325 12.59 -12.61 1.22
N ALA A 326 11.47 -12.67 1.95
CA ALA A 326 11.29 -13.47 3.15
C ALA A 326 11.67 -14.96 2.97
N LEU A 327 11.50 -15.52 1.77
CA LEU A 327 11.79 -16.92 1.47
C LEU A 327 13.28 -17.27 1.64
N ASP A 328 14.17 -16.31 1.39
CA ASP A 328 15.61 -16.52 1.51
C ASP A 328 16.08 -16.59 2.96
N TYR A 329 15.31 -16.02 3.91
CA TYR A 329 15.75 -15.86 5.31
C TYR A 329 14.94 -16.69 6.30
N ARG A 330 13.66 -16.95 6.02
CA ARG A 330 12.70 -17.45 7.02
C ARG A 330 13.12 -18.79 7.63
N GLU A 331 13.52 -19.76 6.83
CA GLU A 331 13.87 -21.09 7.33
C GLU A 331 15.08 -21.03 8.27
N ASP A 332 16.14 -20.34 7.87
CA ASP A 332 17.36 -20.20 8.66
C ASP A 332 17.13 -19.40 9.93
N ILE A 333 16.40 -18.29 9.85
CA ILE A 333 16.10 -17.44 11.01
C ILE A 333 15.26 -18.19 12.05
N LEU A 334 14.28 -19.00 11.63
CA LEU A 334 13.50 -19.81 12.57
C LEU A 334 14.31 -20.95 13.21
N ASN A 335 15.43 -21.33 12.59
CA ASN A 335 16.25 -22.48 12.98
C ASN A 335 17.69 -22.09 13.40
N LEU A 336 17.93 -20.81 13.75
CA LEU A 336 19.27 -20.26 14.06
C LEU A 336 20.13 -21.15 14.96
N HIS A 337 19.54 -21.72 16.02
CA HIS A 337 20.27 -22.52 17.00
C HIS A 337 20.70 -23.92 16.50
N SER A 338 20.18 -24.36 15.36
CA SER A 338 20.56 -25.62 14.70
C SER A 338 21.49 -25.44 13.51
N LEU A 339 21.69 -24.20 13.04
CA LEU A 339 22.62 -23.89 11.97
C LEU A 339 24.06 -24.14 12.42
N SER A 340 24.87 -24.64 11.49
CA SER A 340 26.32 -24.72 11.62
C SER A 340 26.98 -23.34 11.45
N ASP A 341 28.26 -23.24 11.82
CA ASP A 341 29.03 -22.00 11.65
C ASP A 341 29.10 -21.58 10.16
N GLU A 342 29.08 -22.54 9.22
CA GLU A 342 29.05 -22.26 7.77
C GLU A 342 27.69 -21.67 7.36
N GLU A 343 26.58 -22.31 7.75
CA GLU A 343 25.22 -21.85 7.45
C GLU A 343 24.90 -20.49 8.10
N LEU A 344 25.41 -20.24 9.31
CA LEU A 344 25.33 -18.92 9.95
C LEU A 344 26.12 -17.86 9.20
N GLY A 345 27.30 -18.22 8.67
CA GLY A 345 28.10 -17.35 7.80
C GLY A 345 27.35 -16.98 6.53
N ASP A 346 26.73 -17.96 5.86
CA ASP A 346 25.95 -17.75 4.64
C ASP A 346 24.70 -16.88 4.88
N LEU A 347 24.03 -17.05 6.02
CA LEU A 347 22.93 -16.17 6.44
C LEU A 347 23.41 -14.73 6.67
N LEU A 348 24.54 -14.56 7.37
CA LEU A 348 25.11 -13.24 7.65
C LEU A 348 25.51 -12.52 6.36
N GLU A 349 26.19 -13.21 5.43
CA GLU A 349 26.59 -12.64 4.14
C GLU A 349 25.37 -12.15 3.35
N ARG A 350 24.31 -12.97 3.24
CA ARG A 350 23.07 -12.54 2.57
C ARG A 350 22.42 -11.33 3.23
N LEU A 351 22.39 -11.27 4.57
CA LEU A 351 21.87 -10.11 5.29
C LEU A 351 22.73 -8.85 5.10
N GLU A 352 24.04 -8.99 4.93
CA GLU A 352 24.95 -7.87 4.65
C GLU A 352 24.82 -7.36 3.22
N GLU A 353 24.56 -8.25 2.26
CA GLU A 353 24.39 -7.91 0.84
C GLU A 353 22.99 -7.38 0.50
N SER A 354 21.97 -7.63 1.33
CA SER A 354 20.56 -7.34 1.04
C SER A 354 20.19 -5.85 0.94
N GLN A 355 21.11 -4.93 1.30
CA GLN A 355 20.89 -3.47 1.38
C GLN A 355 19.68 -3.06 2.24
N MET A 356 19.13 -3.96 3.05
CA MET A 356 17.99 -3.70 3.92
C MET A 356 18.37 -2.77 5.06
N ASP A 357 17.38 -2.05 5.59
CA ASP A 357 17.56 -1.24 6.79
C ASP A 357 17.90 -2.14 7.98
N ASP A 358 19.07 -1.89 8.58
CA ASP A 358 19.58 -2.59 9.75
C ASP A 358 18.65 -2.44 10.97
N TYR A 359 17.82 -1.40 11.01
CA TYR A 359 16.84 -1.18 12.07
C TYR A 359 15.46 -1.79 11.78
N ALA A 360 15.26 -2.41 10.62
CA ALA A 360 14.01 -3.12 10.34
C ALA A 360 13.88 -4.37 11.22
N ASP A 361 12.65 -4.66 11.62
CA ASP A 361 12.33 -5.81 12.46
C ASP A 361 12.36 -7.12 11.65
N ILE A 362 12.91 -8.16 12.28
CA ILE A 362 12.92 -9.52 11.71
C ILE A 362 11.50 -10.03 11.47
N ILE A 363 10.53 -9.64 12.31
CA ILE A 363 9.13 -10.05 12.19
C ILE A 363 8.56 -9.70 10.81
N THR A 364 8.87 -8.50 10.31
CA THR A 364 8.44 -7.99 9.02
C THR A 364 9.20 -8.68 7.89
N LEU A 365 10.52 -8.88 8.04
CA LEU A 365 11.34 -9.56 7.04
C LEU A 365 10.86 -10.98 6.76
N ILE A 366 10.57 -11.77 7.80
CA ILE A 366 10.20 -13.18 7.62
C ILE A 366 8.68 -13.41 7.56
N GLY A 367 7.87 -12.38 7.84
CA GLY A 367 6.41 -12.46 7.84
C GLY A 367 5.86 -13.35 8.96
N ILE A 368 6.40 -13.25 10.18
CA ILE A 368 5.93 -14.05 11.33
C ILE A 368 5.68 -13.14 12.53
N GLU A 369 4.47 -13.25 13.07
CA GLU A 369 4.06 -12.50 14.26
C GLU A 369 4.64 -13.11 15.54
N PHE A 370 5.32 -12.28 16.31
CA PHE A 370 5.76 -12.57 17.67
C PHE A 370 5.13 -11.56 18.64
N ASP A 371 5.07 -11.90 19.93
CA ASP A 371 4.68 -10.91 20.95
C ASP A 371 5.76 -9.82 21.02
N GLU A 372 5.36 -8.56 20.82
CA GLU A 372 6.20 -7.34 20.81
C GLU A 372 7.05 -7.14 22.08
N ASN A 373 6.69 -7.82 23.18
CA ASN A 373 7.43 -7.74 24.44
C ASN A 373 8.51 -8.82 24.56
N THR A 374 8.64 -9.70 23.57
CA THR A 374 9.63 -10.78 23.56
C THR A 374 10.91 -10.39 22.83
N VAL A 375 11.98 -11.15 23.07
CA VAL A 375 13.26 -10.90 22.37
C VAL A 375 13.14 -11.00 20.86
N TRP A 376 12.30 -11.92 20.37
CA TRP A 376 12.00 -12.12 18.94
C TRP A 376 11.14 -11.01 18.37
N GLY A 377 10.13 -10.54 19.12
CA GLY A 377 9.27 -9.43 18.70
C GLY A 377 9.97 -8.07 18.63
N GLN A 378 11.20 -7.97 19.16
CA GLN A 378 12.02 -6.76 19.16
C GLN A 378 13.35 -6.96 18.39
N LEU A 379 13.51 -8.12 17.73
CA LEU A 379 14.76 -8.46 17.07
C LEU A 379 14.86 -7.70 15.76
N THR A 380 15.89 -6.87 15.61
CA THR A 380 16.18 -6.18 14.35
C THR A 380 17.21 -6.94 13.50
N ILE A 381 17.34 -6.57 12.23
CA ILE A 381 18.38 -7.11 11.34
C ILE A 381 19.79 -6.86 11.90
N LEU A 382 20.06 -5.65 12.40
CA LEU A 382 21.34 -5.29 13.02
C LEU A 382 21.67 -6.20 14.20
N GLU A 383 20.67 -6.42 15.07
CA GLU A 383 20.84 -7.24 16.25
C GLU A 383 21.05 -8.72 15.87
N LEU A 384 20.36 -9.22 14.86
CA LEU A 384 20.59 -10.57 14.36
C LEU A 384 22.02 -10.71 13.80
N LYS A 385 22.49 -9.78 12.96
CA LYS A 385 23.86 -9.78 12.42
C LYS A 385 24.89 -9.81 13.57
N LEU A 386 24.71 -8.94 14.56
CA LEU A 386 25.52 -8.87 15.77
C LEU A 386 25.60 -10.22 16.49
N LEU A 387 24.45 -10.86 16.74
CA LEU A 387 24.38 -12.14 17.45
C LEU A 387 25.05 -13.27 16.65
N ILE A 388 24.94 -13.24 15.31
CA ILE A 388 25.64 -14.18 14.43
C ILE A 388 27.16 -13.95 14.51
N ASN A 389 27.65 -12.71 14.40
CA ASN A 389 29.08 -12.40 14.54
C ASN A 389 29.63 -12.91 15.89
N LEU A 390 28.87 -12.75 16.99
CA LEU A 390 29.24 -13.29 18.30
C LEU A 390 29.32 -14.82 18.30
N ALA A 391 28.34 -15.51 17.70
CA ALA A 391 28.34 -16.97 17.60
C ALA A 391 29.56 -17.49 16.80
N LEU A 392 29.93 -16.77 15.75
CA LEU A 392 31.09 -17.06 14.89
C LEU A 392 32.44 -16.58 15.48
N GLN A 393 32.45 -16.01 16.69
CA GLN A 393 33.63 -15.46 17.36
C GLN A 393 34.33 -14.31 16.58
N GLN A 394 33.57 -13.61 15.75
CA GLN A 394 33.97 -12.41 15.00
C GLN A 394 33.79 -11.18 15.89
N HIS A 395 34.67 -11.06 16.88
CA HIS A 395 34.48 -10.11 17.99
C HIS A 395 34.65 -8.62 17.60
N GLU A 396 35.39 -8.32 16.54
CA GLU A 396 35.61 -6.93 16.09
C GLU A 396 34.34 -6.38 15.46
N GLU A 397 33.77 -7.12 14.51
CA GLU A 397 32.49 -6.82 13.84
C GLU A 397 31.34 -6.81 14.85
N ALA A 398 31.29 -7.77 15.77
CA ALA A 398 30.30 -7.80 16.84
C ALA A 398 30.36 -6.53 17.71
N LEU A 399 31.56 -6.06 18.07
CA LEU A 399 31.73 -4.85 18.88
C LEU A 399 31.20 -3.61 18.15
N GLU A 400 31.54 -3.44 16.87
CA GLU A 400 31.04 -2.31 16.07
C GLU A 400 29.51 -2.31 15.99
N ARG A 401 28.90 -3.48 15.78
CA ARG A 401 27.44 -3.62 15.75
C ARG A 401 26.79 -3.35 17.10
N VAL A 402 27.40 -3.78 18.21
CA VAL A 402 26.92 -3.46 19.58
C VAL A 402 26.91 -1.95 19.80
N GLU A 403 27.98 -1.25 19.41
CA GLU A 403 28.07 0.20 19.53
C GLU A 403 26.98 0.91 18.72
N ALA A 404 26.75 0.48 17.48
CA ALA A 404 25.68 0.99 16.62
C ALA A 404 24.27 0.72 17.19
N PHE A 405 24.04 -0.50 17.69
CA PHE A 405 22.77 -0.92 18.28
C PHE A 405 22.45 -0.11 19.55
N LEU A 406 23.45 0.17 20.39
CA LEU A 406 23.27 0.99 21.60
C LEU A 406 23.09 2.48 21.30
N GLN A 407 23.51 2.96 20.12
CA GLN A 407 23.39 4.36 19.73
C GLN A 407 21.96 4.74 19.29
N PHE A 408 21.29 3.87 18.55
CA PHE A 408 19.92 4.08 18.06
C PHE A 408 19.07 2.85 18.37
N ASN A 409 18.21 2.96 19.38
CA ASN A 409 17.27 1.90 19.77
C ASN A 409 16.13 2.47 20.61
N ASP A 410 15.07 1.69 20.70
CA ASP A 410 13.94 1.83 21.63
C ASP A 410 13.99 0.74 22.72
N ASN A 411 15.16 0.13 22.94
CA ASN A 411 15.35 -1.01 23.83
C ASN A 411 14.90 -0.74 25.27
N THR A 412 14.43 -1.80 25.92
CA THR A 412 14.22 -1.79 27.37
C THR A 412 15.53 -1.52 28.14
N VAL A 413 15.41 -1.07 29.39
CA VAL A 413 16.57 -0.85 30.27
C VAL A 413 17.38 -2.13 30.47
N GLU A 414 16.70 -3.28 30.58
CA GLU A 414 17.35 -4.58 30.75
C GLU A 414 18.16 -4.97 29.52
N ARG A 415 17.60 -4.83 28.32
CA ARG A 415 18.29 -5.13 27.06
C ARG A 415 19.49 -4.20 26.84
N ASN A 416 19.34 -2.92 27.18
CA ASN A 416 20.46 -1.97 27.18
C ASN A 416 21.59 -2.35 28.15
N LEU A 417 21.26 -2.89 29.34
CA LEU A 417 22.28 -3.34 30.29
C LEU A 417 22.96 -4.63 29.83
N PHE A 418 22.23 -5.52 29.16
CA PHE A 418 22.77 -6.75 28.57
C PHE A 418 23.84 -6.43 27.53
N TYR A 419 23.54 -5.60 26.53
CA TYR A 419 24.50 -5.26 25.46
C TYR A 419 25.69 -4.39 25.91
N ARG A 420 25.58 -3.72 27.06
CA ARG A 420 26.71 -2.99 27.66
C ARG A 420 27.68 -3.87 28.44
N ALA A 421 27.22 -5.03 28.91
CA ALA A 421 28.00 -5.96 29.72
C ALA A 421 28.82 -6.89 28.83
#